data_AF-A0A368L462-F1
#
_entry.id   AF-A0A368L462-F1
#
_cell.length_a   1.000
_cell.length_b   1.000
_cell.length_c   1.000
_cell.angle_alpha   90.00
_cell.angle_beta   90.00
_cell.angle_gamma   90.00
#
_symmetry.space_group_name_H-M   'P 1'
#
loop_
_entity.id
_entity.type
_entity.pdbx_description
1 polymer ?
#
loop_
_entity_poly.entity_id
_entity_poly.type
_entity_poly.pdbx_seq_one_letter_code
_entity_poly.pdbx_strand_id
1 'polypeptide(L)'
;MQIDSNAPTAAGAPRPSSIWAVYVTFTWLALQGFGGVLAVVHRVLVEEKRWLSEQEFVEEWSVAQILPGPNVVNLALVLGRRYFGWRGAAAALAGMLSVPFCLVLILAFLYAQFAQHALVAAALRGMSAVAAGLIIATGLKLLPTLHQHPLGWRWASVLMVLAWLAVAVLRWPLFFVLLGLGSLLYIASYWRLHQQQQATRSPLTQGPQRAGGDSDSRDRNGRGQ
;
A
#
# COMPACT_ATOMS: atom_id res chain seq x y z
N MET A 1 37.10 1.53 8.83
CA MET A 1 35.89 2.09 8.20
C MET A 1 34.90 2.36 9.33
N GLN A 2 35.09 3.50 10.01
CA GLN A 2 34.15 4.01 11.01
C GLN A 2 32.93 4.49 10.23
N ILE A 3 31.77 3.89 10.50
CA ILE A 3 30.50 4.47 10.07
C ILE A 3 30.18 5.54 11.09
N ASP A 4 30.27 6.79 10.67
CA ASP A 4 29.85 7.94 11.45
C ASP A 4 28.34 7.83 11.69
N SER A 5 27.96 7.33 12.86
CA SER A 5 26.58 7.08 13.30
C SER A 5 25.87 8.36 13.77
N ASN A 6 26.26 9.52 13.25
CA ASN A 6 25.66 10.81 13.59
C ASN A 6 24.66 11.25 12.51
N ALA A 7 23.68 10.39 12.24
CA ALA A 7 22.41 10.87 11.69
C ALA A 7 21.75 11.73 12.77
N PRO A 8 21.14 12.88 12.43
CA PRO A 8 20.47 13.71 13.41
C PRO A 8 19.31 12.92 14.03
N THR A 9 19.54 12.29 15.18
CA THR A 9 18.46 11.81 16.05
C THR A 9 17.58 13.01 16.34
N ALA A 10 16.37 13.03 15.78
CA ALA A 10 15.33 13.98 16.15
C ALA A 10 15.11 13.85 17.67
N ALA A 11 15.73 14.75 18.43
CA ALA A 11 15.96 14.63 19.87
C ALA A 11 14.70 14.90 20.73
N GLY A 12 13.51 14.57 20.25
CA GLY A 12 12.25 14.95 20.91
C GLY A 12 11.06 13.99 20.77
N ALA A 13 11.15 12.88 20.02
CA ALA A 13 10.03 11.95 19.92
C ALA A 13 9.90 11.11 21.21
N PRO A 14 8.72 11.11 21.87
CA PRO A 14 8.51 10.29 23.07
C PRO A 14 8.67 8.81 22.74
N ARG A 15 9.56 8.14 23.48
CA ARG A 15 9.78 6.69 23.38
C ARG A 15 8.70 5.93 24.16
N PRO A 16 8.44 4.65 23.83
CA PRO A 16 7.58 3.81 24.66
C PRO A 16 8.13 3.74 26.09
N SER A 17 7.26 3.91 27.08
CA SER A 17 7.66 3.92 28.50
C SER A 17 8.12 2.55 29.01
N SER A 18 7.66 1.46 28.39
CA SER A 18 8.01 0.09 28.78
C SER A 18 7.71 -0.93 27.67
N ILE A 19 8.25 -2.14 27.82
CA ILE A 19 7.91 -3.30 26.98
C ILE A 19 6.40 -3.59 27.01
N TRP A 20 5.73 -3.34 28.15
CA TRP A 20 4.29 -3.48 28.27
C TRP A 20 3.53 -2.49 27.40
N ALA A 21 4.00 -1.25 27.30
CA ALA A 21 3.40 -0.25 26.41
C ALA A 21 3.46 -0.68 24.94
N VAL A 22 4.55 -1.32 24.53
CA VAL A 22 4.72 -1.92 23.20
C VAL A 22 3.69 -3.04 22.99
N TYR A 23 3.62 -3.99 23.92
CA TYR A 23 2.65 -5.10 23.87
C TYR A 23 1.21 -4.60 23.72
N VAL A 24 0.78 -3.65 24.57
CA VAL A 24 -0.58 -3.10 24.55
C VAL A 24 -0.87 -2.35 23.26
N THR A 25 0.09 -1.55 22.76
CA THR A 25 -0.11 -0.78 21.53
C THR A 25 -0.26 -1.68 20.31
N PHE A 26 0.58 -2.72 20.19
CA PHE A 26 0.48 -3.67 19.09
C PHE A 26 -0.73 -4.61 19.21
N THR A 27 -1.17 -4.91 20.43
CA THR A 27 -2.45 -5.58 20.69
C THR A 27 -3.63 -4.76 20.16
N TRP A 28 -3.64 -3.46 20.48
CA TRP A 28 -4.68 -2.54 20.03
C TRP A 28 -4.70 -2.41 18.50
N LEU A 29 -3.52 -2.29 17.89
CA LEU A 29 -3.37 -2.27 16.43
C LEU A 29 -3.92 -3.54 15.77
N ALA A 30 -3.68 -4.72 16.36
CA ALA A 30 -4.16 -5.98 15.81
C ALA A 30 -5.70 -6.09 15.84
N LEU A 31 -6.37 -5.47 16.81
CA LEU A 31 -7.83 -5.42 16.89
C LEU A 31 -8.47 -4.45 15.88
N GLN A 32 -7.71 -3.47 15.40
CA GLN A 32 -8.20 -2.42 14.50
C GLN A 32 -7.88 -2.68 13.01
N GLY A 33 -7.46 -3.90 12.66
CA GLY A 33 -6.99 -4.28 11.33
C GLY A 33 -8.02 -4.29 10.18
N PHE A 34 -9.18 -3.65 10.33
CA PHE A 34 -10.27 -3.72 9.36
C PHE A 34 -10.28 -2.50 8.41
N GLY A 35 -10.13 -2.74 7.09
CA GLY A 35 -10.45 -1.76 6.04
C GLY A 35 -9.51 -0.55 5.88
N GLY A 36 -8.40 -0.47 6.62
CA GLY A 36 -7.51 0.70 6.55
C GLY A 36 -6.29 0.64 7.47
N VAL A 37 -5.64 -0.53 7.57
CA VAL A 37 -4.64 -0.78 8.62
C VAL A 37 -3.48 0.20 8.59
N LEU A 38 -3.01 0.60 7.40
CA LEU A 38 -1.93 1.59 7.28
C LEU A 38 -2.29 2.93 7.93
N ALA A 39 -3.51 3.44 7.70
CA ALA A 39 -3.96 4.70 8.28
C ALA A 39 -4.09 4.60 9.81
N VAL A 40 -4.57 3.45 10.32
CA VAL A 40 -4.65 3.18 11.75
C VAL A 40 -3.26 3.12 12.38
N VAL A 41 -2.34 2.37 11.77
CA VAL A 41 -0.95 2.23 12.24
C VAL A 41 -0.26 3.60 12.25
N HIS A 42 -0.39 4.37 11.17
CA HIS A 42 0.15 5.73 11.07
C HIS A 42 -0.40 6.61 12.21
N ARG A 43 -1.72 6.71 12.32
CA ARG A 43 -2.37 7.52 13.36
C ARG A 43 -1.90 7.13 14.77
N VAL A 44 -1.84 5.85 15.08
CA VAL A 44 -1.44 5.40 16.43
C VAL A 44 0.03 5.69 16.69
N LEU A 45 0.93 5.34 15.77
CA LEU A 45 2.38 5.44 16.01
C LEU A 45 2.92 6.87 15.86
N VAL A 46 2.34 7.66 14.96
CA VAL A 46 2.82 8.99 14.59
C VAL A 46 2.01 10.10 15.25
N GLU A 47 0.67 10.06 15.18
CA GLU A 47 -0.17 11.14 15.69
C GLU A 47 -0.45 11.02 17.20
N GLU A 48 -0.92 9.84 17.66
CA GLU A 48 -1.36 9.62 19.04
C GLU A 48 -0.19 9.36 19.98
N LYS A 49 0.69 8.39 19.64
CA LYS A 49 1.83 8.02 20.48
C LYS A 49 3.08 8.84 20.20
N ARG A 50 3.22 9.38 18.98
CA ARG A 50 4.40 10.15 18.53
C ARG A 50 5.72 9.41 18.72
N TRP A 51 5.68 8.08 18.59
CA TRP A 51 6.86 7.22 18.70
C TRP A 51 7.78 7.34 17.49
N LEU A 52 7.22 7.75 16.36
CA LEU A 52 7.90 7.95 15.09
C LEU A 52 7.46 9.29 14.51
N SER A 53 8.38 9.99 13.87
CA SER A 53 8.05 11.04 12.89
C SER A 53 7.55 10.43 11.57
N GLU A 54 6.92 11.24 10.72
CA GLU A 54 6.46 10.84 9.39
C GLU A 54 7.56 10.19 8.56
N GLN A 55 8.79 10.73 8.63
CA GLN A 55 9.94 10.20 7.89
C GLN A 55 10.34 8.82 8.42
N GLU A 56 10.50 8.69 9.74
CA GLU A 56 10.83 7.42 10.37
C GLU A 56 9.74 6.37 10.14
N PHE A 57 8.47 6.77 10.15
CA PHE A 57 7.38 5.86 9.84
C PHE A 57 7.50 5.27 8.43
N VAL A 58 7.77 6.12 7.43
CA VAL A 58 7.94 5.67 6.04
C VAL A 58 9.16 4.75 5.91
N GLU A 59 10.26 5.05 6.58
CA GLU A 59 11.46 4.20 6.59
C GLU A 59 11.15 2.82 7.18
N GLU A 60 10.58 2.77 8.38
CA GLU A 60 10.27 1.51 9.07
C GLU A 60 9.19 0.71 8.34
N TRP A 61 8.20 1.40 7.74
CA TRP A 61 7.19 0.78 6.91
C TRP A 61 7.78 0.17 5.63
N SER A 62 8.75 0.86 5.01
CA SER A 62 9.44 0.34 3.82
C SER A 62 10.25 -0.91 4.15
N VAL A 63 10.94 -0.93 5.30
CA VAL A 63 11.63 -2.13 5.80
C VAL A 63 10.64 -3.28 6.02
N ALA A 64 9.49 -3.00 6.62
CA ALA A 64 8.45 -4.00 6.87
C ALA A 64 7.87 -4.62 5.59
N GLN A 65 7.83 -3.86 4.48
CA GLN A 65 7.37 -4.33 3.17
C GLN A 65 8.39 -5.22 2.43
N ILE A 66 9.68 -5.06 2.72
CA ILE A 66 10.74 -5.89 2.13
C ILE A 66 10.75 -7.29 2.78
N LEU A 67 10.35 -7.37 4.05
CA LEU A 67 10.28 -8.63 4.79
C LEU A 67 9.11 -9.50 4.28
N PRO A 68 9.32 -10.80 4.06
CA PRO A 68 8.25 -11.70 3.64
C PRO A 68 7.24 -11.87 4.78
N GLY A 69 5.96 -11.65 4.50
CA GLY A 69 4.88 -11.85 5.46
C GLY A 69 3.95 -10.64 5.60
N PRO A 70 3.13 -10.59 6.67
CA PRO A 70 2.22 -9.48 6.89
C PRO A 70 2.98 -8.22 7.30
N ASN A 71 2.83 -7.13 6.54
CA ASN A 71 3.56 -5.87 6.76
C ASN A 71 3.46 -5.34 8.20
N VAL A 72 2.27 -5.37 8.81
CA VAL A 72 2.06 -4.88 10.18
C VAL A 72 2.81 -5.74 11.18
N VAL A 73 2.91 -7.04 10.92
CA VAL A 73 3.64 -7.96 11.78
C VAL A 73 5.13 -7.71 11.74
N ASN A 74 5.64 -7.51 10.53
CA ASN A 74 7.03 -7.16 10.30
C ASN A 74 7.37 -5.81 10.93
N LEU A 75 6.51 -4.80 10.79
CA LEU A 75 6.68 -3.50 11.43
C LEU A 75 6.77 -3.63 12.95
N ALA A 76 5.90 -4.44 13.57
CA ALA A 76 5.93 -4.64 15.01
C ALA A 76 7.22 -5.31 15.49
N LEU A 77 7.74 -6.29 14.74
CA LEU A 77 9.03 -6.92 15.02
C LEU A 77 10.17 -5.91 14.93
N VAL A 78 10.20 -5.09 13.87
CA VAL A 78 11.25 -4.09 13.66
C VAL A 78 11.20 -3.00 14.74
N LEU A 79 10.03 -2.41 15.00
CA LEU A 79 9.85 -1.41 16.06
C LEU A 79 10.14 -1.99 17.46
N GLY A 80 9.60 -3.18 17.74
CA GLY A 80 9.85 -3.86 19.01
C GLY A 80 11.35 -4.08 19.24
N ARG A 81 12.07 -4.51 18.19
CA ARG A 81 13.53 -4.66 18.24
C ARG A 81 14.25 -3.32 18.43
N ARG A 82 13.78 -2.25 17.77
CA ARG A 82 14.35 -0.91 17.86
C ARG A 82 14.27 -0.31 19.27
N TYR A 83 13.18 -0.50 20.00
CA TYR A 83 13.01 0.11 21.32
C TYR A 83 13.59 -0.70 22.49
N PHE A 84 13.45 -2.04 22.48
CA PHE A 84 13.86 -2.89 23.62
C PHE A 84 14.61 -4.17 23.19
N GLY A 85 15.22 -4.17 21.99
CA GLY A 85 15.94 -5.33 21.46
C GLY A 85 15.03 -6.55 21.28
N TRP A 86 15.61 -7.75 21.40
CA TRP A 86 14.87 -9.00 21.19
C TRP A 86 13.63 -9.15 22.09
N ARG A 87 13.70 -8.64 23.32
CA ARG A 87 12.58 -8.67 24.28
C ARG A 87 11.40 -7.82 23.82
N GLY A 88 11.68 -6.66 23.22
CA GLY A 88 10.66 -5.80 22.64
C GLY A 88 10.04 -6.41 21.39
N ALA A 89 10.85 -7.04 20.52
CA ALA A 89 10.35 -7.75 19.34
C ALA A 89 9.40 -8.90 19.72
N ALA A 90 9.79 -9.72 20.70
CA ALA A 90 8.94 -10.79 21.22
C ALA A 90 7.64 -10.25 21.85
N ALA A 91 7.70 -9.15 22.60
CA ALA A 91 6.52 -8.55 23.20
C ALA A 91 5.58 -7.92 22.16
N ALA A 92 6.11 -7.26 21.13
CA ALA A 92 5.32 -6.70 20.04
C ALA A 92 4.59 -7.80 19.25
N LEU A 93 5.30 -8.88 18.94
CA LEU A 93 4.74 -10.05 18.27
C LEU A 93 3.68 -10.74 19.12
N ALA A 94 3.97 -10.96 20.41
CA ALA A 94 3.00 -11.50 21.35
C ALA A 94 1.76 -10.62 21.44
N GLY A 95 1.90 -9.30 21.54
CA GLY A 95 0.77 -8.37 21.56
C GLY A 95 -0.14 -8.51 20.34
N MET A 96 0.44 -8.59 19.14
CA MET A 96 -0.37 -8.76 17.94
C MET A 96 -1.07 -10.11 17.83
N LEU A 97 -0.50 -11.17 18.39
CA LEU A 97 -1.05 -12.52 18.23
C LEU A 97 -1.97 -12.91 19.39
N SER A 98 -1.59 -12.59 20.63
CA SER A 98 -2.24 -13.11 21.84
C SER A 98 -3.73 -12.79 21.90
N VAL A 99 -4.13 -11.51 21.76
CA VAL A 99 -5.55 -11.15 21.93
C VAL A 99 -6.41 -11.61 20.75
N PRO A 100 -6.04 -11.38 19.47
CA PRO A 100 -6.81 -11.90 18.35
C PRO A 100 -6.93 -13.43 18.37
N PHE A 101 -5.84 -14.13 18.74
CA PHE A 101 -5.86 -15.59 18.86
C PHE A 101 -6.82 -16.07 19.95
N CYS A 102 -6.74 -15.49 21.16
CA CYS A 102 -7.67 -15.79 22.23
C CYS A 102 -9.12 -15.50 21.83
N LEU A 103 -9.37 -14.39 21.13
CA LEU A 103 -10.71 -14.01 20.67
C LEU A 103 -11.27 -15.04 19.68
N VAL A 104 -10.45 -15.50 18.72
CA VAL A 104 -10.84 -16.55 17.77
C VAL A 104 -11.11 -17.87 18.49
N LEU A 105 -10.28 -18.27 19.47
CA LEU A 105 -10.49 -19.50 20.24
C LEU A 105 -11.78 -19.45 21.07
N ILE A 106 -12.03 -18.32 21.75
CA ILE A 106 -13.27 -18.10 22.51
C ILE A 106 -14.46 -18.22 21.56
N LEU A 107 -14.41 -17.55 20.41
CA LEU A 107 -15.50 -17.58 19.43
C LEU A 107 -15.71 -18.99 18.86
N ALA A 108 -14.64 -19.73 18.60
CA ALA A 108 -14.71 -21.12 18.14
C ALA A 108 -15.32 -22.04 19.20
N PHE A 109 -14.95 -21.87 20.47
CA PHE A 109 -15.54 -22.63 21.59
C PHE A 109 -17.02 -22.32 21.78
N LEU A 110 -17.40 -21.04 21.78
CA LEU A 110 -18.80 -20.63 21.85
C LEU A 110 -19.59 -21.16 20.66
N TYR A 111 -19.01 -21.13 19.46
CA TYR A 111 -19.63 -21.71 18.28
C TYR A 111 -19.88 -23.22 18.46
N ALA A 112 -18.89 -23.98 18.92
CA ALA A 112 -19.05 -25.42 19.14
C ALA A 112 -20.14 -25.76 20.16
N GLN A 113 -20.27 -24.98 21.23
CA GLN A 113 -21.29 -25.16 22.28
C GLN A 113 -22.70 -24.74 21.82
N PHE A 114 -22.81 -23.61 21.10
CA PHE A 114 -24.10 -22.96 20.83
C PHE A 114 -24.49 -22.93 19.36
N ALA A 115 -23.83 -23.69 18.48
CA ALA A 115 -24.16 -23.74 17.04
C ALA A 115 -25.62 -24.10 16.75
N GLN A 116 -26.27 -24.86 17.65
CA GLN A 116 -27.68 -25.28 17.54
C GLN A 116 -28.66 -24.15 17.90
N HIS A 117 -28.22 -23.08 18.56
CA HIS A 117 -29.08 -21.95 18.90
C HIS A 117 -29.27 -21.03 17.70
N ALA A 118 -30.53 -20.84 17.28
CA ALA A 118 -30.91 -19.99 16.15
C ALA A 118 -30.35 -18.56 16.23
N LEU A 119 -30.23 -18.01 17.45
CA LEU A 119 -29.72 -16.65 17.69
C LEU A 119 -28.21 -16.53 17.37
N VAL A 120 -27.41 -17.55 17.72
CA VAL A 120 -25.96 -17.57 17.41
C VAL A 120 -25.73 -17.73 15.91
N ALA A 121 -26.50 -18.62 15.27
CA ALA A 121 -26.44 -18.79 13.82
C ALA A 121 -26.85 -17.50 13.07
N ALA A 122 -27.87 -16.78 13.55
CA ALA A 122 -28.29 -15.50 12.99
C ALA A 122 -27.22 -14.41 13.19
N ALA A 123 -26.60 -14.33 14.38
CA ALA A 123 -25.54 -13.37 14.66
C ALA A 123 -24.32 -13.56 13.75
N LEU A 124 -23.86 -14.81 13.55
CA LEU A 124 -22.75 -15.12 12.64
C LEU A 124 -23.08 -14.81 11.18
N ARG A 125 -24.32 -15.05 10.77
CA ARG A 125 -24.81 -14.71 9.43
C ARG A 125 -24.83 -13.18 9.23
N GLY A 126 -25.26 -12.44 10.25
CA GLY A 126 -25.19 -10.98 10.28
C GLY A 126 -23.75 -10.45 10.22
N MET A 127 -22.83 -11.04 10.98
CA MET A 127 -21.41 -10.69 10.95
C MET A 127 -20.79 -10.92 9.56
N SER A 128 -21.15 -12.04 8.91
CA SER A 128 -20.72 -12.34 7.54
C SER A 128 -21.25 -11.31 6.54
N ALA A 129 -22.51 -10.87 6.70
CA ALA A 129 -23.09 -9.81 5.88
C ALA A 129 -22.39 -8.46 6.08
N VAL A 130 -22.05 -8.10 7.32
CA VAL A 130 -21.26 -6.89 7.63
C VAL A 130 -19.87 -6.96 7.00
N ALA A 131 -19.18 -8.10 7.11
CA ALA A 131 -17.87 -8.29 6.49
C ALA A 131 -17.95 -8.13 4.96
N ALA A 132 -18.96 -8.73 4.31
CA ALA A 132 -19.18 -8.56 2.88
C ALA A 132 -19.47 -7.09 2.52
N GLY A 133 -20.30 -6.40 3.30
CA GLY A 133 -20.58 -4.98 3.14
C GLY A 133 -19.34 -4.11 3.27
N LEU A 134 -18.45 -4.40 4.22
CA LEU A 134 -17.20 -3.67 4.41
C LEU A 134 -16.23 -3.88 3.24
N ILE A 135 -16.15 -5.10 2.70
CA ILE A 135 -15.35 -5.40 1.50
C ILE A 135 -15.88 -4.58 0.31
N ILE A 136 -17.20 -4.59 0.09
CA ILE A 136 -17.84 -3.81 -0.98
C ILE A 136 -17.57 -2.32 -0.78
N ALA A 137 -17.77 -1.79 0.43
CA ALA A 137 -17.52 -0.39 0.75
C ALA A 137 -16.06 0.02 0.50
N THR A 138 -15.11 -0.84 0.86
CA THR A 138 -13.68 -0.62 0.60
C THR A 138 -13.40 -0.62 -0.90
N GLY A 139 -13.97 -1.56 -1.65
CA GLY A 139 -13.87 -1.59 -3.11
C GLY A 139 -14.45 -0.33 -3.76
N LEU A 140 -15.63 0.11 -3.33
CA LEU A 140 -16.25 1.35 -3.78
C LEU A 140 -15.42 2.59 -3.43
N LYS A 141 -14.80 2.62 -2.25
CA LYS A 141 -13.90 3.70 -1.82
C LYS A 141 -12.64 3.79 -2.68
N LEU A 142 -12.18 2.68 -3.25
CA LEU A 142 -11.03 2.63 -4.16
C LEU A 142 -11.40 2.91 -5.63
N LEU A 143 -12.70 2.92 -5.96
CA LEU A 143 -13.20 3.17 -7.32
C LEU A 143 -12.77 4.53 -7.90
N PRO A 144 -12.75 5.65 -7.14
CA PRO A 144 -12.27 6.94 -7.64
C PRO A 144 -10.79 6.92 -8.05
N THR A 145 -9.97 6.09 -7.42
CA THR A 145 -8.54 5.94 -7.75
C THR A 145 -8.34 5.41 -9.18
N LEU A 146 -9.34 4.68 -9.72
CA LEU A 146 -9.31 4.18 -11.10
C LEU A 146 -9.44 5.30 -12.15
N HIS A 147 -10.04 6.45 -11.81
CA HIS A 147 -10.11 7.60 -12.74
C HIS A 147 -8.73 8.17 -13.07
N GLN A 148 -7.75 7.97 -12.19
CA GLN A 148 -6.37 8.44 -12.40
C GLN A 148 -5.55 7.45 -13.24
N HIS A 149 -6.12 6.29 -13.61
CA HIS A 149 -5.42 5.28 -14.39
C HIS A 149 -5.33 5.70 -15.87
N PRO A 150 -4.15 5.63 -16.51
CA PRO A 150 -3.92 6.14 -17.88
C PRO A 150 -4.72 5.45 -18.99
N LEU A 151 -5.50 4.39 -18.69
CA LEU A 151 -6.35 3.67 -19.65
C LEU A 151 -7.75 4.28 -19.84
N GLY A 152 -8.15 5.24 -18.99
CA GLY A 152 -9.48 5.86 -19.04
C GLY A 152 -10.59 4.99 -18.44
N TRP A 153 -11.56 5.65 -17.80
CA TRP A 153 -12.67 5.06 -17.02
C TRP A 153 -13.44 3.94 -17.74
N ARG A 154 -13.60 4.05 -19.06
CA ARG A 154 -14.33 3.07 -19.90
C ARG A 154 -13.66 1.69 -19.90
N TRP A 155 -12.33 1.65 -20.01
CA TRP A 155 -11.61 0.38 -20.02
C TRP A 155 -11.55 -0.22 -18.62
N ALA A 156 -11.32 0.60 -17.59
CA ALA A 156 -11.31 0.14 -16.20
C ALA A 156 -12.65 -0.47 -15.76
N SER A 157 -13.77 0.15 -16.12
CA SER A 157 -15.12 -0.36 -15.79
C SER A 157 -15.46 -1.64 -16.55
N VAL A 158 -15.16 -1.73 -17.85
CA VAL A 158 -15.34 -2.98 -18.63
C VAL A 158 -14.53 -4.12 -18.02
N LEU A 159 -13.30 -3.86 -17.61
CA LEU A 159 -12.42 -4.86 -17.00
C LEU A 159 -12.89 -5.30 -15.61
N MET A 160 -13.42 -4.37 -14.81
CA MET A 160 -14.00 -4.69 -13.51
C MET A 160 -15.22 -5.60 -13.65
N VAL A 161 -16.10 -5.30 -14.62
CA VAL A 161 -17.25 -6.14 -14.94
C VAL A 161 -16.82 -7.49 -15.49
N LEU A 162 -15.80 -7.55 -16.35
CA LEU A 162 -15.28 -8.79 -16.91
C LEU A 162 -14.63 -9.69 -15.85
N ALA A 163 -13.84 -9.10 -14.94
CA ALA A 163 -13.21 -9.81 -13.83
C ALA A 163 -14.28 -10.33 -12.84
N TRP A 164 -15.29 -9.50 -12.53
CA TRP A 164 -16.42 -9.93 -11.73
C TRP A 164 -17.19 -11.07 -12.39
N LEU A 165 -17.47 -10.98 -13.69
CA LEU A 165 -18.16 -12.03 -14.45
C LEU A 165 -17.37 -13.34 -14.50
N ALA A 166 -16.06 -13.27 -14.75
CA ALA A 166 -15.17 -14.43 -14.81
C ALA A 166 -15.08 -15.16 -13.45
N VAL A 167 -15.05 -14.41 -12.34
CA VAL A 167 -14.97 -14.99 -11.00
C VAL A 167 -16.33 -15.45 -10.49
N ALA A 168 -17.38 -14.64 -10.65
CA ALA A 168 -18.70 -14.89 -10.09
C ALA A 168 -19.52 -15.93 -10.89
N VAL A 169 -19.41 -15.94 -12.22
CA VAL A 169 -20.19 -16.82 -13.09
C VAL A 169 -19.42 -18.08 -13.48
N LEU A 170 -18.13 -17.94 -13.85
CA LEU A 170 -17.34 -19.07 -14.37
C LEU A 170 -16.66 -19.90 -13.28
N ARG A 171 -16.64 -19.41 -12.02
CA ARG A 171 -15.98 -20.02 -10.85
C ARG A 171 -14.56 -20.52 -11.12
N TRP A 172 -13.85 -19.88 -12.06
CA TRP A 172 -12.49 -20.27 -12.39
C TRP A 172 -11.56 -20.01 -11.20
N PRO A 173 -10.57 -20.90 -10.95
CA PRO A 173 -9.62 -20.68 -9.88
C PRO A 173 -8.96 -19.32 -10.05
N LEU A 174 -9.00 -18.50 -9.00
CA LEU A 174 -8.49 -17.12 -9.02
C LEU A 174 -7.08 -17.03 -9.61
N PHE A 175 -6.27 -18.06 -9.39
CA PHE A 175 -4.92 -18.20 -9.94
C PHE A 175 -4.86 -18.07 -11.47
N PHE A 176 -5.75 -18.73 -12.21
CA PHE A 176 -5.77 -18.65 -13.68
C PHE A 176 -6.30 -17.31 -14.19
N VAL A 177 -7.25 -16.71 -13.47
CA VAL A 177 -7.77 -15.36 -13.78
C VAL A 177 -6.70 -14.30 -13.55
N LEU A 178 -5.93 -14.42 -12.46
CA LEU A 178 -4.83 -13.50 -12.15
C LEU A 178 -3.68 -13.64 -13.15
N LEU A 179 -3.31 -14.86 -13.53
CA LEU A 179 -2.25 -15.11 -14.51
C LEU A 179 -2.65 -14.73 -15.93
N GLY A 180 -3.87 -15.05 -16.36
CA GLY A 180 -4.34 -14.73 -17.71
C GLY A 180 -4.70 -13.26 -17.86
N LEU A 181 -5.70 -12.80 -17.12
CA LEU A 181 -6.22 -11.44 -17.23
C LEU A 181 -5.21 -10.42 -16.69
N GLY A 182 -4.53 -10.73 -15.58
CA GLY A 182 -3.53 -9.83 -14.98
C GLY A 182 -2.30 -9.62 -15.85
N SER A 183 -1.80 -10.65 -16.54
CA SER A 183 -0.69 -10.48 -17.49
C SER A 183 -1.11 -9.73 -18.75
N LEU A 184 -2.31 -9.98 -19.28
CA LEU A 184 -2.87 -9.22 -20.39
C LEU A 184 -3.05 -7.73 -20.03
N LEU A 185 -3.47 -7.44 -18.79
CA LEU A 185 -3.60 -6.09 -18.25
C LEU A 185 -2.25 -5.39 -18.07
N TYR A 186 -1.25 -6.11 -17.55
CA TYR A 186 0.10 -5.58 -17.42
C TYR A 186 0.69 -5.25 -18.78
N ILE A 187 0.51 -6.11 -19.78
CA ILE A 187 0.98 -5.88 -21.14
C ILE A 187 0.21 -4.71 -21.77
N ALA A 188 -1.13 -4.73 -21.76
CA ALA A 188 -1.93 -3.64 -22.35
C ALA A 188 -1.65 -2.26 -21.69
N SER A 189 -1.39 -2.23 -20.38
CA SER A 189 -1.00 -1.00 -19.68
C SER A 189 0.43 -0.55 -19.98
N TYR A 190 1.38 -1.48 -20.06
CA TYR A 190 2.77 -1.20 -20.44
C TYR A 190 2.86 -0.61 -21.86
N TRP A 191 2.12 -1.17 -22.81
CA TRP A 191 2.08 -0.68 -24.19
C TRP A 191 1.43 0.70 -24.32
N ARG A 192 0.39 1.00 -23.53
CA ARG A 192 -0.23 2.34 -23.53
C ARG A 192 0.62 3.42 -22.85
N LEU A 193 1.31 3.10 -21.76
CA LEU A 193 2.26 4.04 -21.15
C LEU A 193 3.41 4.36 -22.12
N HIS A 194 3.89 3.35 -22.86
CA HIS A 194 4.96 3.53 -23.83
C HIS A 194 4.54 4.44 -25.00
N GLN A 195 3.29 4.36 -25.46
CA GLN A 195 2.76 5.28 -26.49
C GLN A 195 2.57 6.72 -25.98
N GLN A 196 2.18 6.91 -24.72
CA GLN A 196 2.06 8.25 -24.13
C GLN A 196 3.41 8.94 -23.95
N GLN A 197 4.47 8.18 -23.59
CA GLN A 197 5.82 8.74 -23.49
C GLN A 197 6.38 9.17 -24.86
N GLN A 198 5.98 8.51 -25.94
CA GLN A 198 6.37 8.89 -27.30
C GLN A 198 5.66 10.18 -27.77
N ALA A 199 4.39 10.36 -27.41
CA ALA A 199 3.63 11.57 -27.77
C ALA A 199 4.14 12.85 -27.09
N THR A 200 4.63 12.76 -25.84
CA THR A 200 5.15 13.93 -25.10
C THR A 200 6.59 14.32 -25.51
N ARG A 201 7.35 13.43 -26.17
CA ARG A 201 8.73 13.70 -26.62
C ARG A 201 8.82 14.48 -27.95
N SER A 202 7.71 14.72 -28.65
CA SER A 202 7.72 15.27 -30.01
C SER A 202 7.72 16.81 -30.21
N PRO A 203 7.79 17.72 -29.21
CA PRO A 203 7.94 19.16 -29.55
C PRO A 203 9.38 19.71 -29.62
N LEU A 204 10.41 19.02 -29.09
CA LEU A 204 11.75 19.64 -28.94
C LEU A 204 12.75 19.34 -30.07
N THR A 205 12.37 18.55 -31.08
CA THR A 205 13.23 18.25 -32.25
C THR A 205 12.89 19.01 -33.52
N GLN A 206 11.87 19.89 -33.52
CA GLN A 206 11.72 20.87 -34.58
C GLN A 206 12.52 22.14 -34.24
N GLY A 207 13.85 21.98 -34.17
CA GLY A 207 14.77 23.09 -34.38
C GLY A 207 14.72 23.53 -35.85
N PRO A 208 14.80 24.83 -36.16
CA PRO A 208 14.60 25.32 -37.51
C PRO A 208 15.78 24.93 -38.41
N GLN A 209 15.59 23.90 -39.22
CA GLN A 209 16.47 23.59 -40.35
C GLN A 209 15.64 23.39 -41.60
N ARG A 210 15.48 24.47 -42.37
CA ARG A 210 15.63 24.51 -43.84
C ARG A 210 15.31 25.90 -44.39
N ALA A 211 16.35 26.71 -44.49
CA ALA A 211 16.66 27.54 -45.65
C ALA A 211 18.19 27.71 -45.55
N GLY A 212 19.00 26.83 -46.14
CA GLY A 212 19.01 26.60 -47.58
C GLY A 212 19.66 27.83 -48.19
N GLY A 213 20.98 27.73 -48.40
CA GLY A 213 21.83 28.87 -48.67
C GLY A 213 21.46 29.61 -49.93
N ASP A 214 21.84 30.88 -49.94
CA ASP A 214 22.16 31.53 -51.20
C ASP A 214 23.43 32.34 -51.01
N SER A 215 24.35 32.06 -51.92
CA SER A 215 25.55 32.81 -52.24
C SER A 215 25.26 34.30 -52.38
N ASP A 216 26.01 35.18 -51.71
CA ASP A 216 26.57 36.32 -52.43
C ASP A 216 27.81 36.89 -51.73
N SER A 217 28.92 36.68 -52.43
CA SER A 217 30.03 37.60 -52.54
C SER A 217 29.61 39.07 -52.65
N ARG A 218 29.92 39.91 -51.67
CA ARG A 218 30.33 41.32 -51.92
C ARG A 218 30.86 42.01 -50.66
N ASP A 219 32.03 42.63 -50.87
CA ASP A 219 32.57 43.79 -50.15
C ASP A 219 33.05 43.65 -48.71
N ARG A 220 34.18 42.93 -48.58
CA ARG A 220 35.36 43.53 -47.93
C ARG A 220 36.12 44.39 -48.95
N ASN A 221 35.79 45.67 -49.10
CA ASN A 221 36.76 46.69 -49.54
C ASN A 221 36.18 48.11 -49.44
N GLY A 222 36.99 49.09 -49.00
CA GLY A 222 36.65 50.52 -49.02
C GLY A 222 36.65 51.13 -47.61
N ARG A 223 37.81 51.42 -47.02
CA ARG A 223 38.57 52.68 -47.18
C ARG A 223 37.73 53.95 -46.94
N GLY A 224 38.11 54.66 -45.89
CA GLY A 224 38.27 56.11 -45.86
C GLY A 224 37.00 56.95 -45.76
N GLN A 225 36.76 57.53 -44.59
CA GLN A 225 37.09 58.92 -44.26
C GLN A 225 36.65 59.24 -42.82
#